data_AF-A0A3D0ERQ7-F1
#
_entry.id   AF-A0A3D0ERQ7-F1
#
_cell.length_a   1.000
_cell.length_b   1.000
_cell.length_c   1.000
_cell.angle_alpha   90.00
_cell.angle_beta   90.00
_cell.angle_gamma   90.00
#
_symmetry.space_group_name_H-M   'P 1'
#
loop_
_entity.id
_entity.type
_entity.pdbx_description
1 polymer ?
#
loop_
_entity_poly.entity_id
_entity_poly.type
_entity_poly.pdbx_seq_one_letter_code
_entity_poly.pdbx_strand_id
1 'polypeptide(L)'
;MNLINRMTGLLGGLMIIALLSACQHSQPKQQDSIVNLCQPQSEPGSASCKWADEMQHQLNQHFRDAPRYAGQQCLVRLEWQTSGRYAVTQTQGDETLCLRAWQLIGQTKDLPPPPDRKQPAWFGFAPSSPAHPGATGAG
;
A
#
# COMPACT_ATOMS: atom_id res chain seq x y z
N MET A 1 -37.10 -58.04 -26.29
CA MET A 1 -38.48 -58.25 -25.76
C MET A 1 -38.56 -57.61 -24.38
N ASN A 2 -39.72 -57.04 -24.01
CA ASN A 2 -40.09 -56.51 -22.69
C ASN A 2 -39.25 -55.28 -22.23
N LEU A 3 -39.75 -54.04 -22.11
CA LEU A 3 -41.13 -53.50 -22.05
C LEU A 3 -41.88 -53.79 -20.74
N ILE A 4 -41.81 -52.84 -19.80
CA ILE A 4 -42.75 -52.65 -18.68
C ILE A 4 -42.74 -51.16 -18.26
N ASN A 5 -43.74 -50.69 -17.51
CA ASN A 5 -44.40 -49.41 -17.85
C ASN A 5 -44.84 -48.56 -16.63
N ARG A 6 -44.43 -47.27 -16.63
CA ARG A 6 -45.00 -46.07 -15.94
C ARG A 6 -45.00 -46.00 -14.40
N MET A 7 -44.71 -44.80 -13.86
CA MET A 7 -45.73 -43.93 -13.25
C MET A 7 -45.27 -42.47 -13.05
N THR A 8 -46.26 -41.58 -12.89
CA THR A 8 -46.19 -40.11 -12.94
C THR A 8 -46.12 -39.47 -11.55
N GLY A 9 -45.51 -38.29 -11.41
CA GLY A 9 -45.52 -37.48 -10.17
C GLY A 9 -44.37 -36.45 -10.14
N LEU A 10 -44.42 -35.36 -10.92
CA LEU A 10 -44.99 -34.04 -10.56
C LEU A 10 -44.51 -33.45 -9.21
N LEU A 11 -43.93 -32.24 -9.31
CA LEU A 11 -43.79 -31.20 -8.26
C LEU A 11 -42.83 -31.47 -7.09
N GLY A 12 -41.56 -31.05 -7.27
CA GLY A 12 -40.60 -30.81 -6.19
C GLY A 12 -39.78 -29.55 -6.51
N GLY A 13 -40.03 -28.46 -5.79
CA GLY A 13 -39.70 -27.08 -6.19
C GLY A 13 -38.28 -26.80 -6.72
N LEU A 14 -38.22 -25.99 -7.78
CA LEU A 14 -36.98 -25.47 -8.36
C LEU A 14 -36.35 -24.42 -7.42
N MET A 15 -35.57 -24.90 -6.45
CA MET A 15 -34.74 -24.08 -5.57
C MET A 15 -33.50 -23.57 -6.29
N ILE A 16 -33.54 -22.35 -6.84
CA ILE A 16 -32.38 -21.44 -6.85
C ILE A 16 -32.86 -20.02 -6.54
N ILE A 17 -32.70 -19.60 -5.30
CA ILE A 17 -32.79 -18.18 -4.94
C ILE A 17 -31.57 -17.51 -5.57
N ALA A 18 -31.79 -16.67 -6.58
CA ALA A 18 -30.76 -15.79 -7.13
C ALA A 18 -30.47 -14.68 -6.11
N LEU A 19 -29.73 -15.03 -5.05
CA LEU A 19 -29.11 -14.06 -4.16
C LEU A 19 -28.14 -13.25 -5.01
N LEU A 20 -28.55 -12.04 -5.40
CA LEU A 20 -27.64 -11.01 -5.87
C LEU A 20 -26.69 -10.72 -4.70
N SER A 21 -25.56 -11.41 -4.70
CA SER A 21 -24.43 -11.09 -3.84
C SER A 21 -23.96 -9.69 -4.25
N ALA A 22 -24.53 -8.67 -3.60
CA ALA A 22 -24.03 -7.32 -3.71
C ALA A 22 -22.56 -7.38 -3.35
N CYS A 23 -21.69 -6.87 -4.22
CA CYS A 23 -20.28 -6.71 -3.94
C CYS A 23 -20.13 -5.69 -2.80
N GLN A 24 -20.33 -6.14 -1.56
CA GLN A 24 -19.81 -5.50 -0.36
C GLN A 24 -18.31 -5.70 -0.38
N HIS A 25 -17.66 -5.00 -1.30
CA HIS A 25 -16.26 -4.62 -1.18
C HIS A 25 -16.19 -3.58 -0.05
N SER A 26 -16.43 -4.07 1.17
CA SER A 26 -16.07 -3.40 2.40
C SER A 26 -14.56 -3.28 2.35
N GLN A 27 -14.06 -2.16 1.80
CA GLN A 27 -12.70 -1.74 2.07
C GLN A 27 -12.56 -1.80 3.59
N PRO A 28 -11.67 -2.63 4.16
CA PRO A 28 -11.49 -2.65 5.59
C PRO A 28 -11.13 -1.24 6.03
N LYS A 29 -11.57 -0.84 7.23
CA LYS A 29 -11.17 0.42 7.86
C LYS A 29 -9.68 0.39 8.19
N GLN A 30 -8.83 0.46 7.17
CA GLN A 30 -7.38 0.49 7.28
C GLN A 30 -6.87 1.93 7.51
N GLN A 31 -7.78 2.84 7.87
CA GLN A 31 -7.47 4.17 8.39
C GLN A 31 -6.89 4.11 9.81
N ASP A 32 -7.27 3.10 10.61
CA ASP A 32 -6.99 3.06 12.06
C ASP A 32 -5.52 2.74 12.42
N SER A 33 -4.61 2.53 11.45
CA SER A 33 -3.20 2.23 11.73
C SER A 33 -2.19 2.62 10.64
N ILE A 34 -2.47 3.64 9.81
CA ILE A 34 -1.39 4.39 9.15
C ILE A 34 -0.79 5.33 10.20
N VAL A 35 -0.06 4.77 11.17
CA VAL A 35 0.72 5.55 12.14
C VAL A 35 1.93 6.11 11.40
N ASN A 36 1.72 7.28 10.79
CA ASN A 36 2.80 8.12 10.31
C ASN A 36 3.53 8.64 11.56
N LEU A 37 4.79 8.26 11.78
CA LEU A 37 5.44 8.47 13.09
C LEU A 37 5.69 9.95 13.45
N CYS A 38 5.39 10.87 12.54
CA CYS A 38 5.39 12.31 12.78
C CYS A 38 4.02 12.90 13.16
N GLN A 39 2.91 12.16 13.04
CA GLN A 39 1.54 12.74 13.04
C GLN A 39 0.46 11.81 13.63
N PRO A 40 -0.54 12.35 14.36
CA PRO A 40 -0.55 13.58 15.17
C PRO A 40 -0.16 13.30 16.65
N GLN A 41 0.26 12.07 16.98
CA GLN A 41 0.34 11.56 18.34
C GLN A 41 1.78 11.53 18.91
N SER A 42 2.76 11.98 18.13
CA SER A 42 4.18 12.03 18.49
C SER A 42 4.63 13.47 18.71
N GLU A 43 5.43 13.71 19.74
CA GLU A 43 5.96 15.06 20.01
C GLU A 43 6.84 15.54 18.84
N PRO A 44 6.63 16.76 18.32
CA PRO A 44 7.52 17.36 17.32
C PRO A 44 8.97 17.39 17.83
N GLY A 45 9.88 16.84 17.03
CA GLY A 45 11.30 16.71 17.41
C GLY A 45 11.66 15.48 18.25
N SER A 46 10.71 14.57 18.52
CA SER A 46 11.00 13.25 19.09
C SER A 46 11.93 12.42 18.19
N ALA A 47 12.54 11.37 18.76
CA ALA A 47 13.43 10.48 18.01
C ALA A 47 12.71 9.79 16.83
N SER A 48 11.44 9.42 17.00
CA SER A 48 10.62 8.81 15.95
C SER A 48 10.33 9.76 14.79
N CYS A 49 10.05 11.04 15.08
CA CYS A 49 9.86 12.04 14.02
C CYS A 49 11.16 12.27 13.24
N LYS A 50 12.28 12.51 13.94
CA LYS A 50 13.60 12.73 13.31
C LYS A 50 14.04 11.57 12.44
N TRP A 51 13.84 10.33 12.92
CA TRP A 51 14.14 9.13 12.14
C TRP A 51 13.25 9.00 10.90
N ALA A 52 11.95 9.28 11.01
CA ALA A 52 11.04 9.21 9.86
C ALA A 52 11.37 10.27 8.79
N ASP A 53 11.72 11.50 9.21
CA ASP A 53 12.20 12.57 8.32
C ASP A 53 13.51 12.16 7.61
N GLU A 54 14.47 11.58 8.33
CA GLU A 54 15.75 11.09 7.77
C GLU A 54 15.55 9.93 6.79
N MET A 55 14.70 8.95 7.15
CA MET A 55 14.28 7.85 6.27
C MET A 55 13.68 8.37 4.97
N GLN A 56 12.69 9.26 5.04
CA GLN A 56 12.04 9.81 3.86
C GLN A 56 13.02 10.63 3.01
N HIS A 57 13.91 11.38 3.64
CA HIS A 57 14.95 12.14 2.94
C HIS A 57 15.86 11.22 2.12
N GLN A 58 16.41 10.17 2.73
CA GLN A 58 17.27 9.22 2.02
C GLN A 58 16.52 8.47 0.91
N LEU A 59 15.30 7.98 1.18
CA LEU A 59 14.48 7.31 0.16
C LEU A 59 14.23 8.23 -1.05
N ASN A 60 13.91 9.50 -0.82
CA ASN A 60 13.74 10.49 -1.88
C ASN A 60 15.05 10.75 -2.66
N GLN A 61 16.21 10.75 -1.98
CA GLN A 61 17.52 10.89 -2.66
C GLN A 61 17.84 9.69 -3.57
N HIS A 62 17.48 8.47 -3.18
CA HIS A 62 17.74 7.27 -3.97
C HIS A 62 16.69 7.03 -5.08
N PHE A 63 15.49 7.61 -4.98
CA PHE A 63 14.39 7.43 -5.95
C PHE A 63 14.57 8.27 -7.24
N ARG A 64 15.67 8.05 -7.97
CA ARG A 64 16.07 8.85 -9.15
C ARG A 64 15.06 8.84 -10.30
N ASP A 65 14.25 7.80 -10.40
CA ASP A 65 13.23 7.61 -11.44
C ASP A 65 11.80 7.97 -10.99
N ALA A 66 11.64 8.60 -9.82
CA ALA A 66 10.36 9.07 -9.30
C ALA A 66 9.45 9.82 -10.31
N PRO A 67 9.95 10.70 -11.21
CA PRO A 67 9.10 11.38 -12.19
C PRO A 67 8.33 10.45 -13.15
N ARG A 68 8.76 9.18 -13.33
CA ARG A 68 8.03 8.18 -14.13
C ARG A 68 6.73 7.71 -13.48
N TYR A 69 6.60 7.93 -12.18
CA TYR A 69 5.47 7.53 -11.34
C TYR A 69 4.67 8.74 -10.88
N ALA A 70 4.78 9.87 -11.59
CA ALA A 70 4.10 11.10 -11.21
C ALA A 70 2.58 10.91 -11.12
N GLY A 71 1.99 11.36 -10.01
CA GLY A 71 0.55 11.21 -9.73
C GLY A 71 0.13 9.85 -9.15
N GLN A 72 1.02 8.85 -9.12
CA GLN A 72 0.79 7.61 -8.38
C GLN A 72 1.07 7.80 -6.88
N GLN A 73 0.46 6.95 -6.05
CA GLN A 73 0.66 6.91 -4.60
C GLN A 73 0.87 5.48 -4.12
N CYS A 74 1.84 5.27 -3.22
CA CYS A 74 2.00 4.01 -2.49
C CYS A 74 2.38 4.26 -1.04
N LEU A 75 1.75 3.53 -0.13
CA LEU A 75 2.17 3.36 1.25
C LEU A 75 2.85 1.99 1.39
N VAL A 76 4.00 1.96 2.07
CA VAL A 76 4.73 0.72 2.38
C VAL A 76 4.94 0.59 3.88
N ARG A 77 4.73 -0.61 4.42
CA ARG A 77 5.00 -0.94 5.81
C ARG A 77 6.37 -1.57 5.94
N LEU A 78 7.22 -0.98 6.77
CA LEU A 78 8.60 -1.40 7.01
C LEU A 78 8.76 -1.98 8.40
N GLU A 79 9.51 -3.08 8.47
CA GLU A 79 9.88 -3.74 9.72
C GLU A 79 11.38 -4.02 9.76
N TRP A 80 12.00 -3.75 10.92
CA TRP A 80 13.44 -3.96 11.10
C TRP A 80 13.76 -5.43 11.33
N GLN A 81 14.68 -5.98 10.53
CA GLN A 81 15.10 -7.37 10.60
C GLN A 81 16.35 -7.55 11.47
N THR A 82 16.54 -8.75 11.99
CA THR A 82 17.76 -9.15 12.74
C THR A 82 19.04 -9.05 11.89
N SER A 83 18.92 -9.06 10.56
CA SER A 83 20.00 -8.81 9.60
C SER A 83 20.47 -7.35 9.55
N GLY A 84 19.83 -6.44 10.29
CA GLY A 84 20.18 -5.01 10.29
C GLY A 84 19.67 -4.26 9.05
N ARG A 85 18.59 -4.73 8.44
CA ARG A 85 17.94 -4.10 7.27
C ARG A 85 16.43 -4.06 7.43
N TYR A 86 15.75 -3.23 6.64
CA TYR A 86 14.30 -3.23 6.55
C TYR A 86 13.78 -4.34 5.63
N ALA A 87 12.67 -4.96 6.02
CA ALA A 87 11.78 -5.70 5.14
C ALA A 87 10.52 -4.88 4.88
N VAL A 88 9.99 -4.93 3.66
CA VAL A 88 8.63 -4.46 3.36
C VAL A 88 7.67 -5.62 3.65
N THR A 89 6.72 -5.42 4.55
CA THR A 89 5.76 -6.47 4.96
C THR A 89 4.36 -6.25 4.41
N GLN A 90 3.99 -5.02 4.06
CA GLN A 90 2.71 -4.66 3.43
C GLN A 90 2.90 -3.49 2.47
N THR A 91 2.05 -3.41 1.43
CA THR A 91 1.98 -2.29 0.48
C THR A 91 0.52 -1.94 0.18
N GLN A 92 0.23 -0.67 -0.10
CA GLN A 92 -1.11 -0.19 -0.44
C GLN A 92 -1.03 1.01 -1.39
N GLY A 93 -1.67 0.92 -2.55
CA GLY A 93 -1.68 1.99 -3.56
C GLY A 93 -1.45 1.45 -4.97
N ASP A 94 -0.90 2.28 -5.85
CA ASP A 94 -0.59 1.93 -7.23
C ASP A 94 0.51 0.86 -7.31
N GLU A 95 0.18 -0.30 -7.89
CA GLU A 95 1.04 -1.48 -7.90
C GLU A 95 2.44 -1.20 -8.49
N THR A 96 2.52 -0.45 -9.59
CA THR A 96 3.80 -0.18 -10.26
C THR A 96 4.75 0.67 -9.40
N LEU A 97 4.19 1.64 -8.67
CA LEU A 97 4.95 2.44 -7.71
C LEU A 97 5.30 1.62 -6.46
N CYS A 98 4.37 0.79 -5.95
CA CYS A 98 4.64 -0.06 -4.79
C CYS A 98 5.75 -1.10 -5.05
N LEU A 99 5.76 -1.74 -6.23
CA LEU A 99 6.84 -2.63 -6.64
C LEU A 99 8.17 -1.89 -6.75
N ARG A 100 8.16 -0.65 -7.28
CA ARG A 100 9.38 0.17 -7.37
C ARG A 100 9.89 0.61 -6.00
N ALA A 101 9.01 1.03 -5.10
CA ALA A 101 9.34 1.38 -3.72
C ALA A 101 9.97 0.19 -2.98
N TRP A 102 9.40 -1.01 -3.11
CA TRP A 102 9.98 -2.22 -2.52
C TRP A 102 11.40 -2.51 -3.04
N GLN A 103 11.61 -2.43 -4.36
CA GLN A 103 12.94 -2.59 -4.96
C GLN A 103 13.94 -1.54 -4.45
N LEU A 104 13.52 -0.28 -4.36
CA LEU A 104 14.33 0.83 -3.86
C LEU A 104 14.80 0.57 -2.42
N ILE A 105 13.89 0.19 -1.53
CA ILE A 105 14.18 -0.12 -0.12
C ILE A 105 15.11 -1.33 -0.01
N GLY A 106 14.89 -2.37 -0.82
CA GLY A 106 15.77 -3.55 -0.88
C GLY A 106 17.19 -3.25 -1.37
N GLN A 107 17.37 -2.20 -2.19
CA GLN A 107 18.65 -1.80 -2.78
C GLN A 107 19.41 -0.76 -1.93
N THR A 108 18.70 0.12 -1.23
CA THR A 108 19.30 1.14 -0.33
C THR A 108 19.92 0.47 0.89
N LYS A 109 21.17 0.81 1.24
CA LYS A 109 21.95 0.11 2.30
C LYS A 109 22.19 0.97 3.55
N ASP A 110 21.95 2.27 3.39
CA ASP A 110 22.33 3.39 4.25
C ASP A 110 21.14 3.95 5.06
N LEU A 111 19.95 3.35 4.89
CA LEU A 111 18.72 3.68 5.65
C LEU A 111 18.99 3.66 7.16
N PRO A 112 18.63 4.72 7.90
CA PRO A 112 18.94 4.83 9.32
C PRO A 112 18.10 3.83 10.13
N PRO A 113 18.66 3.19 11.17
CA PRO A 113 17.91 2.26 12.01
C PRO A 113 16.80 2.98 12.79
N PRO A 114 15.67 2.31 13.08
CA PRO A 114 14.57 2.94 13.80
C PRO A 114 14.91 3.06 15.29
N PRO A 115 14.32 4.05 16.01
CA PRO A 115 14.52 4.21 17.45
C PRO A 115 13.94 3.03 18.26
N ASP A 116 12.81 2.46 17.83
CA ASP A 116 12.34 1.16 18.28
C ASP A 116 12.37 0.16 17.11
N ARG A 117 13.14 -0.93 17.28
CA ARG A 117 13.29 -2.01 16.30
C ARG A 117 12.11 -2.97 16.25
N LYS A 118 11.17 -2.89 17.21
CA LYS A 118 9.96 -3.72 17.26
C LYS A 118 8.74 -3.04 16.64
N GLN A 119 8.80 -1.72 16.41
CA GLN A 119 7.67 -0.96 15.91
C GLN A 119 7.68 -0.93 14.37
N PRO A 120 6.64 -1.46 13.69
CA PRO A 120 6.47 -1.28 12.25
C PRO A 120 6.14 0.18 11.91
N ALA A 121 6.51 0.62 10.73
CA ALA A 121 6.35 2.00 10.28
C ALA A 121 5.78 2.07 8.86
N TRP A 122 4.87 3.02 8.60
CA TRP A 122 4.38 3.29 7.25
C TRP A 122 5.11 4.49 6.63
N PHE A 123 5.59 4.31 5.40
CA PHE A 123 6.24 5.36 4.60
C PHE A 123 5.49 5.60 3.29
N GLY A 124 5.43 6.86 2.87
CA GLY A 124 4.70 7.30 1.69
C GLY A 124 5.59 7.59 0.50
N PHE A 125 5.17 7.10 -0.65
CA PHE A 125 5.70 7.46 -1.97
C PHE A 125 4.58 8.12 -2.75
N ALA A 126 4.73 9.42 -3.06
CA ALA A 126 3.80 10.16 -3.90
C ALA A 126 4.57 11.14 -4.80
N PRO A 127 5.25 10.64 -5.87
CA PRO A 127 5.99 11.50 -6.77
C PRO A 127 5.09 12.55 -7.43
N SER A 128 5.49 13.81 -7.31
CA SER A 128 4.88 14.89 -8.08
C SER A 128 5.50 14.96 -9.48
N SER A 129 4.71 15.41 -10.46
CA SER A 129 5.28 15.88 -11.72
C SER A 129 6.26 17.03 -11.43
N PRO A 130 7.45 17.06 -12.03
CA PRO A 130 8.30 18.23 -11.94
C PRO A 130 7.52 19.44 -12.47
N ALA A 131 7.38 20.49 -11.66
CA ALA A 131 6.74 21.71 -12.11
C ALA A 131 7.56 22.30 -13.26
N HIS A 132 7.01 22.30 -14.48
CA HIS A 132 7.67 22.92 -15.62
C HIS A 132 7.74 24.45 -15.41
N PRO A 133 8.93 25.06 -15.29
CA PRO A 133 9.05 26.51 -15.22
C PRO A 133 8.89 27.08 -16.64
N GLY A 134 7.64 27.22 -17.11
CA GLY A 134 7.39 27.48 -18.53
C GLY A 134 5.93 27.81 -18.88
N ALA A 135 5.33 28.80 -18.20
CA ALA A 135 4.08 29.41 -18.64
C ALA A 135 3.89 30.88 -18.21
N THR A 136 4.98 31.64 -17.97
CA THR A 136 4.92 33.11 -17.98
C THR A 136 4.98 33.60 -19.42
N GLY A 137 3.83 33.52 -20.11
CA GLY A 137 3.65 33.99 -21.48
C GLY A 137 2.37 34.82 -21.62
N ALA A 138 2.49 35.97 -22.28
CA ALA A 138 1.48 37.01 -22.50
C ALA A 138 1.01 37.76 -21.22
N GLY A 139 1.00 39.11 -21.23
CA GLY A 139 1.43 40.05 -22.28
C GLY A 139 1.39 41.50 -21.80
#